data_AF-A0A6M3II54-F1
#
_entry.id   AF-A0A6M3II54-F1
#
_cell.length_a   1.000
_cell.length_b   1.000
_cell.length_c   1.000
_cell.angle_alpha   90.00
_cell.angle_beta   90.00
_cell.angle_gamma   90.00
#
_symmetry.space_group_name_H-M   'P 1'
#
loop_
_entity.id
_entity.type
_entity.pdbx_description
1 polymer ?
#
loop_
_entity_poly.entity_id
_entity_poly.type
_entity_poly.pdbx_seq_one_letter_code
_entity_poly.pdbx_strand_id
1 'polypeptide(L)'
;MIIVKDLIGGNKPEPILIHYNGTLDADSVTKRYAGSFVKQMDLNDIDNGLFFTFGGLASAMENTVGILAEDQPITGNYLPNATALGMTTRLMYPIFPSTVLRGEYSRTDKAGAANTDTGATATAAATTFTAAATGTADRTIGGWIYMVTGAAAGELHYVTDDDGSGVITTSAWANAVVATDTFLFIWPACSNYILYDATYSGLKSEIDDSACVKHIQGIMTYIQAPGIPLQPLARDLHDALVVANARFFHDFVWCGLGDLGASGVALNWVRNQTAA
;
A
#
# COMPACT_ATOMS: atom_id res chain seq x y z
N MET A 1 -4.73 1.58 -5.16
CA MET A 1 -4.98 2.50 -4.05
C MET A 1 -6.23 3.28 -4.39
N ILE A 2 -7.04 3.65 -3.40
CA ILE A 2 -8.17 4.57 -3.62
C ILE A 2 -8.13 5.70 -2.60
N ILE A 3 -8.66 6.87 -2.98
CA ILE A 3 -8.97 7.93 -2.02
C ILE A 3 -10.36 7.66 -1.44
N VAL A 4 -10.44 7.60 -0.11
CA VAL A 4 -11.70 7.42 0.62
C VAL A 4 -12.37 8.76 0.83
N LYS A 5 -11.62 9.74 1.33
CA LYS A 5 -12.09 11.08 1.65
C LYS A 5 -10.92 12.04 1.86
N ASP A 6 -11.20 13.33 1.84
CA ASP A 6 -10.37 14.35 2.44
C ASP A 6 -10.86 14.67 3.87
N LEU A 7 -9.96 14.81 4.84
CA LEU A 7 -10.32 15.08 6.23
C LEU A 7 -10.82 16.52 6.45
N ILE A 8 -10.52 17.47 5.55
CA ILE A 8 -10.97 18.86 5.66
C ILE A 8 -12.29 19.04 4.90
N GLY A 9 -12.33 18.65 3.63
CA GLY A 9 -13.49 18.80 2.76
C GLY A 9 -14.54 17.70 2.88
N GLY A 10 -14.22 16.57 3.55
CA GLY A 10 -15.09 15.40 3.72
C GLY A 10 -15.30 14.56 2.46
N ASN A 11 -15.15 15.16 1.29
CA ASN A 11 -15.37 14.53 -0.01
C ASN A 11 -14.06 14.02 -0.63
N LYS A 12 -14.17 13.04 -1.52
CA LYS A 12 -13.08 12.63 -2.40
C LYS A 12 -12.79 13.77 -3.40
N PRO A 13 -11.53 14.16 -3.63
CA PRO A 13 -11.21 15.15 -4.64
C PRO A 13 -11.49 14.61 -6.05
N GLU A 14 -11.93 15.50 -6.94
CA GLU A 14 -12.13 15.18 -8.36
C GLU A 14 -10.78 14.96 -9.06
N PRO A 15 -10.74 14.11 -10.10
CA PRO A 15 -9.51 13.90 -10.85
C PRO A 15 -9.16 15.13 -11.69
N ILE A 16 -7.87 15.42 -11.78
CA ILE A 16 -7.30 16.52 -12.56
C ILE A 16 -6.47 15.99 -13.72
N LEU A 17 -6.38 16.79 -14.79
CA LEU A 17 -5.49 16.52 -15.92
C LEU A 17 -4.06 16.95 -15.58
N ILE A 18 -3.11 16.05 -15.81
CA ILE A 18 -1.67 16.29 -15.63
C ILE A 18 -0.88 15.94 -16.88
N HIS A 19 0.25 16.62 -17.05
CA HIS A 19 1.23 16.31 -18.08
C HIS A 19 2.14 15.17 -17.60
N TYR A 20 1.86 13.96 -18.05
CA TYR A 20 2.59 12.77 -17.63
C TYR A 20 3.82 12.53 -18.52
N ASN A 21 4.99 12.44 -17.91
CA ASN A 21 6.27 12.18 -18.55
C ASN A 21 6.91 10.94 -17.90
N GLY A 22 6.68 9.76 -18.48
CA GLY A 22 7.31 8.53 -18.00
C GLY A 22 8.82 8.59 -18.26
N THR A 23 9.63 8.31 -17.26
CA THR A 23 11.08 8.21 -17.44
C THR A 23 11.45 6.85 -18.08
N LEU A 24 12.45 6.85 -18.96
CA LEU A 24 12.78 5.70 -19.81
C LEU A 24 13.26 4.46 -19.02
N ASP A 25 13.92 4.66 -17.89
CA ASP A 25 14.55 3.57 -17.14
C ASP A 25 13.58 2.81 -16.22
N ALA A 26 12.44 3.42 -15.85
CA ALA A 26 11.47 2.81 -14.94
C ALA A 26 10.04 2.72 -15.50
N ASP A 27 9.61 3.69 -16.33
CA ASP A 27 8.21 3.89 -16.70
C ASP A 27 7.83 3.44 -18.10
N SER A 28 8.78 3.42 -19.04
CA SER A 28 8.47 3.04 -20.42
C SER A 28 8.50 1.54 -20.70
N VAL A 29 8.81 0.70 -19.71
CA VAL A 29 8.93 -0.77 -19.86
C VAL A 29 7.85 -1.56 -19.12
N THR A 30 7.06 -0.91 -18.27
CA THR A 30 6.04 -1.58 -17.44
C THR A 30 4.70 -0.86 -17.54
N LYS A 31 3.61 -1.62 -17.65
CA LYS A 31 2.25 -1.06 -17.64
C LYS A 31 2.04 -0.29 -16.33
N ARG A 32 1.33 0.85 -16.37
CA ARG A 32 0.84 1.52 -15.16
C ARG A 32 -0.64 1.25 -14.98
N TYR A 33 -1.02 1.06 -13.72
CA TYR A 33 -2.36 0.64 -13.37
C TYR A 33 -3.11 1.76 -12.67
N ALA A 34 -4.40 1.91 -12.91
CA ALA A 34 -5.24 2.78 -12.10
C ALA A 34 -5.04 2.47 -10.61
N GLY A 35 -4.94 3.47 -9.76
CA GLY A 35 -4.63 3.29 -8.34
C GLY A 35 -3.13 3.31 -7.99
N SER A 36 -2.25 3.45 -8.99
CA SER A 36 -0.81 3.66 -8.84
C SER A 36 -0.48 5.05 -8.27
N PHE A 37 0.57 5.17 -7.45
CA PHE A 37 1.05 6.49 -7.03
C PHE A 37 1.69 7.29 -8.16
N VAL A 38 1.41 8.59 -8.16
CA VAL A 38 1.98 9.59 -9.08
C VAL A 38 2.85 10.54 -8.27
N LYS A 39 4.06 10.81 -8.75
CA LYS A 39 4.99 11.78 -8.18
C LYS A 39 5.24 12.94 -9.14
N GLN A 40 5.54 14.10 -8.59
CA GLN A 40 6.15 15.18 -9.36
C GLN A 40 7.64 14.87 -9.57
N MET A 41 8.18 15.17 -10.75
CA MET A 41 9.62 15.08 -11.01
C MET A 41 10.40 16.14 -10.21
N ASP A 42 11.66 15.85 -9.88
CA ASP A 42 12.48 16.68 -9.00
C ASP A 42 12.68 18.11 -9.54
N LEU A 43 12.91 19.04 -8.60
CA LEU A 43 12.90 20.49 -8.79
C LEU A 43 13.89 21.01 -9.85
N ASN A 44 14.91 20.23 -10.23
CA ASN A 44 15.90 20.63 -11.25
C ASN A 44 15.33 20.68 -12.67
N ASP A 45 14.13 20.13 -12.90
CA ASP A 45 13.42 20.19 -14.18
C ASP A 45 12.37 21.33 -14.24
N ILE A 46 12.21 22.13 -13.18
CA ILE A 46 11.22 23.23 -13.11
C ILE A 46 11.43 24.26 -14.23
N ASP A 47 12.67 24.50 -14.65
CA ASP A 47 12.99 25.46 -15.71
C ASP A 47 12.31 25.09 -17.05
N ASN A 48 11.82 23.85 -17.20
CA ASN A 48 11.12 23.35 -18.38
C ASN A 48 9.63 23.03 -18.16
N GLY A 49 9.10 23.20 -16.94
CA GLY A 49 7.70 22.95 -16.60
C GLY A 49 7.49 21.94 -15.45
N LEU A 50 6.22 21.73 -15.07
CA LEU A 50 5.82 20.72 -14.07
C LEU A 50 5.49 19.40 -14.77
N PHE A 51 6.29 18.37 -14.49
CA PHE A 51 6.10 17.03 -15.06
C PHE A 51 5.84 16.00 -13.97
N PHE A 52 5.02 15.01 -14.30
CA PHE A 52 4.58 13.97 -13.38
C PHE A 52 4.97 12.59 -13.91
N THR A 53 5.32 11.68 -12.99
CA THR A 53 5.72 10.31 -13.31
C THR A 53 5.28 9.33 -12.21
N PHE A 54 5.60 8.04 -12.31
CA PHE A 54 5.22 7.02 -11.32
C PHE A 54 6.04 7.13 -10.03
N GLY A 55 5.38 6.91 -8.88
CA GLY A 55 5.99 6.96 -7.54
C GLY A 55 6.88 5.76 -7.15
N GLY A 56 7.26 4.89 -8.09
CA GLY A 56 7.94 3.63 -7.79
C GLY A 56 9.48 3.68 -7.68
N LEU A 57 10.03 2.73 -6.90
CA LEU A 57 11.40 2.20 -6.70
C LEU A 57 12.66 3.07 -6.87
N ALA A 58 12.72 4.03 -7.80
CA ALA A 58 13.95 4.77 -8.11
C ALA A 58 14.08 6.15 -7.43
N SER A 59 13.01 6.71 -6.87
CA SER A 59 13.12 7.88 -5.98
C SER A 59 12.38 7.59 -4.70
N ALA A 60 12.90 8.08 -3.59
CA ALA A 60 12.15 8.16 -2.36
C ALA A 60 10.78 8.81 -2.64
N MET A 61 9.77 8.42 -1.89
CA MET A 61 8.37 8.81 -2.13
C MET A 61 8.09 10.30 -1.82
N GLU A 62 9.16 11.09 -1.72
CA GLU A 62 9.28 12.47 -1.26
C GLU A 62 8.39 13.46 -2.04
N ASN A 63 8.01 13.11 -3.27
CA ASN A 63 7.21 13.97 -4.15
C ASN A 63 5.91 13.30 -4.63
N THR A 64 5.36 12.34 -3.88
CA THR A 64 4.07 11.72 -4.21
C THR A 64 2.94 12.74 -4.05
N VAL A 65 2.20 12.99 -5.13
CA VAL A 65 1.17 14.05 -5.22
C VAL A 65 -0.19 13.54 -5.67
N GLY A 66 -0.29 12.27 -6.08
CA GLY A 66 -1.54 11.75 -6.62
C GLY A 66 -1.65 10.25 -6.76
N ILE A 67 -2.83 9.83 -7.20
CA ILE A 67 -3.17 8.47 -7.59
C ILE A 67 -3.66 8.48 -9.03
N LEU A 68 -3.08 7.65 -9.89
CA LEU A 68 -3.50 7.53 -11.28
C LEU A 68 -4.96 7.07 -11.38
N ALA A 69 -5.78 7.76 -12.15
CA ALA A 69 -7.20 7.46 -12.27
C ALA A 69 -7.51 6.38 -13.34
N GLU A 70 -6.56 6.11 -14.23
CA GLU A 70 -6.72 5.28 -15.42
C GLU A 70 -5.53 4.34 -15.63
N ASP A 71 -5.71 3.27 -16.39
CA ASP A 71 -4.59 2.43 -16.81
C ASP A 71 -3.78 3.14 -17.90
N GLN A 72 -2.46 2.96 -17.88
CA GLN A 72 -1.56 3.47 -18.92
C GLN A 72 -0.83 2.31 -19.60
N PRO A 73 -0.89 2.21 -20.94
CA PRO A 73 -0.11 1.23 -21.69
C PRO A 73 1.39 1.58 -21.69
N ILE A 74 2.21 0.56 -21.92
CA ILE A 74 3.66 0.69 -22.11
C ILE A 74 3.91 1.54 -23.36
N THR A 75 4.30 2.80 -23.18
CA THR A 75 4.67 3.69 -24.28
C THR A 75 5.85 4.56 -23.83
N GLY A 76 6.87 4.65 -24.68
CA GLY A 76 8.07 5.45 -24.42
C GLY A 76 7.76 6.93 -24.60
N ASN A 77 7.84 7.70 -23.51
CA ASN A 77 7.76 9.15 -23.57
C ASN A 77 9.16 9.70 -23.30
N TYR A 78 9.65 10.55 -24.20
CA TYR A 78 10.91 11.26 -24.01
C TYR A 78 10.74 12.71 -24.46
N LEU A 79 11.12 13.60 -23.54
CA LEU A 79 11.35 15.05 -23.65
C LEU A 79 10.25 15.94 -24.28
N PRO A 80 10.03 17.15 -23.73
CA PRO A 80 9.03 18.12 -24.21
C PRO A 80 9.31 18.73 -25.61
N ASN A 81 10.20 18.16 -26.42
CA ASN A 81 10.62 18.71 -27.73
C ASN A 81 10.70 17.67 -28.87
N ALA A 82 9.83 16.67 -28.91
CA ALA A 82 9.70 15.83 -30.10
C ALA A 82 8.27 15.89 -30.63
N THR A 83 8.10 16.61 -31.75
CA THR A 83 6.89 16.61 -32.60
C THR A 83 6.43 15.21 -33.03
N ALA A 84 7.22 14.17 -32.75
CA ALA A 84 6.93 12.79 -33.08
C ALA A 84 6.50 11.90 -31.89
N LEU A 85 6.70 12.31 -30.62
CA LEU A 85 6.48 11.43 -29.45
C LEU A 85 5.76 12.20 -28.33
N GLY A 86 4.43 12.15 -28.39
CA GLY A 86 3.52 13.02 -27.64
C GLY A 86 3.55 12.83 -26.13
N MET A 87 3.87 13.91 -25.41
CA MET A 87 3.35 14.12 -24.06
C MET A 87 1.85 13.85 -24.08
N THR A 88 1.37 13.03 -23.15
CA THR A 88 -0.04 12.70 -23.08
C THR A 88 -0.59 13.19 -21.75
N THR A 89 -1.73 13.85 -21.82
CA THR A 89 -2.48 14.22 -20.62
C THR A 89 -3.06 12.97 -19.99
N ARG A 90 -2.97 12.89 -18.66
CA ARG A 90 -3.52 11.80 -17.88
C ARG A 90 -4.38 12.33 -16.74
N LEU A 91 -5.33 11.52 -16.30
CA LEU A 91 -6.12 11.84 -15.11
C LEU A 91 -5.47 11.26 -13.85
N MET A 92 -5.35 12.11 -12.83
CA MET A 92 -4.97 11.67 -11.48
C MET A 92 -5.89 12.28 -10.43
N TYR A 93 -6.12 11.54 -9.34
CA TYR A 93 -6.69 12.08 -8.13
C TYR A 93 -5.59 12.72 -7.29
N PRO A 94 -5.70 14.01 -6.92
CA PRO A 94 -4.69 14.66 -6.08
C PRO A 94 -4.71 14.10 -4.66
N ILE A 95 -3.52 13.98 -4.06
CA ILE A 95 -3.32 13.66 -2.65
C ILE A 95 -2.90 14.95 -1.93
N PHE A 96 -3.63 15.29 -0.87
CA PHE A 96 -3.28 16.32 0.10
C PHE A 96 -2.87 15.67 1.42
N PRO A 97 -2.18 16.38 2.33
CA PRO A 97 -1.85 15.83 3.66
C PRO A 97 -3.07 15.34 4.46
N SER A 98 -4.25 15.91 4.19
CA SER A 98 -5.53 15.52 4.80
C SER A 98 -6.24 14.37 4.07
N THR A 99 -5.70 13.85 2.97
CA THR A 99 -6.34 12.81 2.18
C THR A 99 -6.15 11.44 2.83
N VAL A 100 -7.27 10.75 3.08
CA VAL A 100 -7.28 9.36 3.55
C VAL A 100 -7.26 8.42 2.35
N LEU A 101 -6.24 7.57 2.32
CA LEU A 101 -6.03 6.54 1.33
C LEU A 101 -6.44 5.19 1.87
N ARG A 102 -6.99 4.33 1.02
CA ARG A 102 -7.24 2.92 1.32
C ARG A 102 -6.46 2.02 0.38
N GLY A 103 -5.59 1.21 0.97
CA GLY A 103 -4.87 0.13 0.31
C GLY A 103 -5.51 -1.22 0.63
N GLU A 104 -5.52 -2.15 -0.32
CA GLU A 104 -5.93 -3.53 -0.11
C GLU A 104 -4.68 -4.41 0.04
N TYR A 105 -4.66 -5.30 1.03
CA TYR A 105 -3.71 -6.42 1.10
C TYR A 105 -4.18 -7.52 0.16
N SER A 106 -3.78 -7.41 -1.12
CA SER A 106 -4.19 -8.36 -2.15
C SER A 106 -3.28 -9.59 -2.14
N ARG A 107 -3.82 -10.75 -2.52
CA ARG A 107 -3.02 -11.99 -2.70
C ARG A 107 -2.07 -11.90 -3.89
N THR A 108 -2.47 -11.14 -4.91
CA THR A 108 -1.67 -10.86 -6.09
C THR A 108 -1.72 -9.37 -6.40
N ASP A 109 -0.61 -8.80 -6.85
CA ASP A 109 -0.61 -7.44 -7.37
C ASP A 109 -1.35 -7.36 -8.71
N LYS A 110 -1.50 -6.15 -9.25
CA LYS A 110 -2.18 -5.96 -10.55
C LYS A 110 -1.41 -6.49 -11.76
N ALA A 111 -0.12 -6.82 -11.59
CA ALA A 111 0.69 -7.49 -12.61
C ALA A 111 0.60 -9.02 -12.50
N GLY A 112 -0.07 -9.56 -11.47
CA GLY A 112 -0.25 -10.98 -11.23
C GLY A 112 0.87 -11.62 -10.39
N ALA A 113 1.82 -10.84 -9.87
CA ALA A 113 2.83 -11.35 -8.96
C ALA A 113 2.23 -11.61 -7.57
N ALA A 114 2.77 -12.60 -6.85
CA ALA A 114 2.31 -12.93 -5.51
C ALA A 114 2.65 -11.82 -4.50
N ASN A 115 1.68 -11.49 -3.65
CA ASN A 115 1.79 -10.54 -2.55
C ASN A 115 1.58 -11.21 -1.18
N THR A 116 1.59 -12.53 -1.12
CA THR A 116 1.46 -13.33 0.11
C THR A 116 2.83 -13.72 0.66
N ASP A 117 2.89 -13.92 1.96
CA ASP A 117 4.04 -14.52 2.65
C ASP A 117 3.97 -16.06 2.62
N THR A 118 5.11 -16.70 2.94
CA THR A 118 5.27 -18.17 3.06
C THR A 118 6.25 -18.50 4.18
N GLY A 119 6.54 -19.78 4.40
CA GLY A 119 7.59 -20.20 5.34
C GLY A 119 7.15 -20.14 6.80
N ALA A 120 5.84 -20.23 7.07
CA ALA A 120 5.31 -20.29 8.42
C ALA A 120 4.91 -21.71 8.84
N THR A 121 4.91 -21.97 10.14
CA THR A 121 4.43 -23.23 10.71
C THR A 121 3.60 -22.98 11.97
N ALA A 122 2.57 -23.76 12.18
CA ALA A 122 1.78 -23.78 13.40
C ALA A 122 1.24 -25.19 13.63
N THR A 123 1.10 -25.57 14.90
CA THR A 123 0.51 -26.87 15.26
C THR A 123 -0.98 -26.67 15.55
N ALA A 124 -1.82 -27.60 15.09
CA ALA A 124 -3.24 -27.58 15.42
C ALA A 124 -3.45 -27.58 16.95
N ALA A 125 -4.43 -26.82 17.41
CA ALA A 125 -4.74 -26.54 18.80
C ALA A 125 -3.64 -25.81 19.61
N ALA A 126 -2.53 -25.40 18.97
CA ALA A 126 -1.52 -24.55 19.60
C ALA A 126 -1.79 -23.08 19.31
N THR A 127 -1.26 -22.20 20.18
CA THR A 127 -1.34 -20.74 20.07
C THR A 127 -0.11 -20.11 19.43
N THR A 128 0.88 -20.93 19.06
CA THR A 128 2.16 -20.46 18.51
C THR A 128 2.15 -20.57 16.99
N PHE A 129 2.41 -19.45 16.34
CA PHE A 129 2.69 -19.34 14.92
C PHE A 129 4.16 -18.94 14.74
N THR A 130 4.93 -19.75 14.01
CA THR A 130 6.34 -19.46 13.73
C THR A 130 6.48 -19.04 12.28
N ALA A 131 6.90 -17.80 12.03
CA ALA A 131 7.25 -17.31 10.69
C ALA A 131 8.76 -17.42 10.46
N ALA A 132 9.19 -17.56 9.20
CA ALA A 132 10.61 -17.72 8.85
C ALA A 132 11.50 -16.54 9.26
N ALA A 133 10.94 -15.33 9.30
CA ALA A 133 11.56 -14.16 9.90
C ALA A 133 10.47 -13.20 10.37
N THR A 134 10.58 -12.72 11.60
CA THR A 134 10.00 -11.46 12.04
C THR A 134 11.17 -10.56 12.39
N GLY A 135 11.11 -9.28 12.07
CA GLY A 135 12.18 -8.37 12.46
C GLY A 135 12.02 -7.93 13.92
N THR A 136 11.72 -6.67 14.18
CA THR A 136 11.74 -6.12 15.54
C THR A 136 10.60 -6.67 16.40
N ALA A 137 10.91 -7.17 17.61
CA ALA A 137 9.93 -7.59 18.61
C ALA A 137 8.82 -6.55 18.83
N ASP A 138 7.65 -7.03 19.24
CA ASP A 138 6.42 -6.27 19.52
C ASP A 138 5.78 -5.53 18.32
N ARG A 139 6.45 -5.39 17.17
CA ARG A 139 5.92 -4.58 16.07
C ARG A 139 4.73 -5.19 15.36
N THR A 140 4.62 -6.51 15.37
CA THR A 140 3.49 -7.22 14.75
C THR A 140 2.27 -7.31 15.69
N ILE A 141 2.42 -6.96 16.97
CA ILE A 141 1.34 -6.98 17.96
C ILE A 141 0.20 -6.08 17.52
N GLY A 142 -1.02 -6.62 17.57
CA GLY A 142 -2.21 -5.94 17.07
C GLY A 142 -2.49 -6.12 15.58
N GLY A 143 -1.57 -6.76 14.85
CA GLY A 143 -1.76 -7.20 13.49
C GLY A 143 -2.61 -8.47 13.39
N TRP A 144 -2.79 -8.93 12.15
CA TRP A 144 -3.60 -10.11 11.84
C TRP A 144 -2.90 -11.02 10.86
N ILE A 145 -3.11 -12.33 11.03
CA ILE A 145 -2.63 -13.38 10.11
C ILE A 145 -3.86 -14.04 9.49
N TYR A 146 -3.93 -14.04 8.16
CA TYR A 146 -4.98 -14.69 7.40
C TYR A 146 -4.40 -15.74 6.46
N MET A 147 -4.79 -17.00 6.63
CA MET A 147 -4.29 -18.09 5.79
C MET A 147 -5.01 -18.12 4.44
N VAL A 148 -4.22 -18.17 3.36
CA VAL A 148 -4.71 -18.13 1.98
C VAL A 148 -4.80 -19.52 1.37
N THR A 149 -3.83 -20.38 1.66
CA THR A 149 -3.77 -21.77 1.20
C THR A 149 -3.53 -22.73 2.37
N GLY A 150 -3.56 -24.04 2.09
CA GLY A 150 -3.29 -25.07 3.09
C GLY A 150 -4.55 -25.57 3.80
N ALA A 151 -4.34 -26.40 4.82
CA ALA A 151 -5.43 -26.94 5.64
C ALA A 151 -6.10 -25.84 6.49
N ALA A 152 -5.34 -24.83 6.88
CA ALA A 152 -5.82 -23.68 7.64
C ALA A 152 -6.43 -22.56 6.76
N ALA A 153 -6.60 -22.77 5.45
CA ALA A 153 -7.08 -21.72 4.55
C ALA A 153 -8.41 -21.10 5.02
N GLY A 154 -8.43 -19.77 5.12
CA GLY A 154 -9.57 -19.01 5.63
C GLY A 154 -9.53 -18.73 7.13
N GLU A 155 -8.62 -19.32 7.90
CA GLU A 155 -8.42 -18.98 9.31
C GLU A 155 -7.80 -17.58 9.44
N LEU A 156 -8.42 -16.75 10.29
CA LEU A 156 -8.00 -15.39 10.64
C LEU A 156 -7.68 -15.32 12.12
N HIS A 157 -6.46 -14.89 12.45
CA HIS A 157 -5.97 -14.82 13.83
C HIS A 157 -5.39 -13.45 14.16
N TYR A 158 -5.68 -12.98 15.38
CA TYR A 158 -5.11 -11.75 15.91
C TYR A 158 -3.77 -12.03 16.60
N VAL A 159 -2.79 -11.16 16.39
CA VAL A 159 -1.47 -11.26 17.04
C VAL A 159 -1.50 -10.58 18.41
N THR A 160 -1.24 -11.35 19.45
CA THR A 160 -1.23 -10.87 20.84
C THR A 160 0.15 -10.63 21.41
N ASP A 161 1.16 -11.31 20.87
CA ASP A 161 2.55 -11.23 21.33
C ASP A 161 3.51 -11.60 20.21
N ASP A 162 4.72 -11.05 20.24
CA ASP A 162 5.79 -11.28 19.26
C ASP A 162 7.16 -11.07 19.91
N ASP A 163 7.95 -12.14 20.00
CA ASP A 163 9.26 -12.10 20.65
C ASP A 163 10.40 -11.58 19.75
N GLY A 164 10.11 -11.27 18.48
CA GLY A 164 11.08 -10.80 17.50
C GLY A 164 12.01 -11.89 16.95
N SER A 165 11.78 -13.16 17.26
CA SER A 165 12.55 -14.31 16.76
C SER A 165 11.82 -15.11 15.66
N GLY A 166 10.65 -14.65 15.23
CA GLY A 166 9.73 -15.35 14.34
C GLY A 166 8.57 -16.00 15.10
N VAL A 167 8.59 -16.00 16.44
CA VAL A 167 7.60 -16.69 17.27
C VAL A 167 6.52 -15.72 17.69
N ILE A 168 5.32 -15.96 17.18
CA ILE A 168 4.15 -15.11 17.33
C ILE A 168 3.09 -15.86 18.13
N THR A 169 2.48 -15.18 19.10
CA THR A 169 1.35 -15.73 19.87
C THR A 169 0.02 -15.25 19.29
N THR A 170 -0.87 -16.21 19.04
CA THR A 170 -2.23 -16.00 18.53
C THR A 170 -3.25 -16.77 19.38
N SER A 171 -4.52 -16.70 19.00
CA SER A 171 -5.51 -17.71 19.41
C SER A 171 -5.16 -19.09 18.82
N ALA A 172 -5.77 -20.14 19.36
CA ALA A 172 -5.45 -21.51 18.98
C ALA A 172 -5.89 -21.83 17.54
N TRP A 173 -4.99 -22.40 16.75
CA TRP A 173 -5.24 -22.78 15.35
C TRP A 173 -6.15 -24.01 15.27
N ALA A 174 -7.13 -24.02 14.36
CA ALA A 174 -7.97 -25.20 14.15
C ALA A 174 -7.22 -26.27 13.35
N ASN A 175 -6.43 -25.85 12.36
CA ASN A 175 -5.63 -26.72 11.52
C ASN A 175 -4.13 -26.40 11.63
N ALA A 176 -3.29 -27.38 11.31
CA ALA A 176 -1.85 -27.15 11.25
C ALA A 176 -1.51 -26.26 10.03
N VAL A 177 -0.54 -25.37 10.20
CA VAL A 177 0.07 -24.57 9.14
C VAL A 177 1.42 -25.18 8.80
N VAL A 178 1.69 -25.38 7.52
CA VAL A 178 2.98 -25.90 7.03
C VAL A 178 3.72 -24.86 6.19
N ALA A 179 5.04 -25.00 6.07
CA ALA A 179 5.91 -23.99 5.46
C ALA A 179 5.54 -23.60 4.01
N THR A 180 4.87 -24.47 3.28
CA THR A 180 4.41 -24.21 1.90
C THR A 180 3.10 -23.44 1.83
N ASP A 181 2.41 -23.28 2.96
CA ASP A 181 1.17 -22.51 3.01
C ASP A 181 1.48 -21.03 2.86
N THR A 182 0.53 -20.32 2.24
CA THR A 182 0.61 -18.88 2.01
C THR A 182 -0.33 -18.16 2.95
N PHE A 183 0.04 -16.96 3.36
CA PHE A 183 -0.77 -16.13 4.23
C PHE A 183 -0.63 -14.65 3.89
N LEU A 184 -1.57 -13.87 4.42
CA LEU A 184 -1.50 -12.43 4.47
C LEU A 184 -1.27 -12.02 5.92
N PHE A 185 -0.27 -11.18 6.14
CA PHE A 185 -0.08 -10.40 7.34
C PHE A 185 -0.64 -8.99 7.13
N ILE A 186 -1.54 -8.58 8.02
CA ILE A 186 -2.17 -7.27 8.01
C ILE A 186 -1.60 -6.49 9.19
N TRP A 187 -0.85 -5.42 8.90
CA TRP A 187 -0.25 -4.58 9.93
C TRP A 187 -1.30 -3.95 10.87
N PRO A 188 -0.98 -3.80 12.18
CA PRO A 188 -1.86 -3.13 13.14
C PRO A 188 -2.27 -1.73 12.70
N ALA A 189 -3.43 -1.28 13.18
CA ALA A 189 -3.77 0.14 13.11
C ALA A 189 -2.69 0.99 13.81
N CYS A 190 -2.48 2.23 13.35
CA CYS A 190 -1.38 3.09 13.80
C CYS A 190 0.03 2.53 13.52
N SER A 191 0.17 1.52 12.66
CA SER A 191 1.48 1.13 12.14
C SER A 191 2.09 2.26 11.31
N ASN A 192 3.39 2.46 11.47
CA ASN A 192 4.22 3.31 10.62
C ASN A 192 4.96 2.53 9.52
N TYR A 193 4.71 1.23 9.44
CA TYR A 193 5.45 0.27 8.62
C TYR A 193 4.44 -0.51 7.78
N ILE A 194 4.32 -0.13 6.51
CA ILE A 194 3.49 -0.85 5.55
C ILE A 194 4.26 -0.92 4.24
N LEU A 195 4.20 -2.09 3.59
CA LEU A 195 4.81 -2.31 2.29
C LEU A 195 3.78 -2.17 1.16
N TYR A 196 4.13 -1.40 0.13
CA TYR A 196 3.34 -1.36 -1.10
C TYR A 196 3.65 -2.56 -1.98
N ASP A 197 2.66 -2.99 -2.76
CA ASP A 197 2.92 -3.96 -3.83
C ASP A 197 3.81 -3.38 -4.93
N ALA A 198 4.36 -4.25 -5.78
CA ALA A 198 5.28 -3.84 -6.86
C ALA A 198 4.62 -2.89 -7.87
N THR A 199 3.29 -2.90 -7.97
CA THR A 199 2.50 -1.99 -8.82
C THR A 199 2.12 -0.68 -8.13
N TYR A 200 2.45 -0.51 -6.84
CA TYR A 200 2.04 0.59 -5.97
C TYR A 200 0.54 0.87 -6.02
N SER A 201 -0.25 -0.17 -6.29
CA SER A 201 -1.71 -0.09 -6.43
C SER A 201 -2.44 -0.80 -5.29
N GLY A 202 -1.70 -1.34 -4.34
CA GLY A 202 -2.19 -2.00 -3.14
C GLY A 202 -1.07 -2.12 -2.12
N LEU A 203 -1.31 -2.97 -1.13
CA LEU A 203 -0.36 -3.32 -0.08
C LEU A 203 0.10 -4.75 -0.31
N LYS A 204 1.38 -4.99 -0.02
CA LYS A 204 1.97 -6.31 -0.01
C LYS A 204 1.92 -6.86 1.43
N SER A 205 1.59 -8.14 1.56
CA SER A 205 1.85 -8.85 2.82
C SER A 205 3.35 -8.95 3.02
N GLU A 206 3.78 -8.51 4.18
CA GLU A 206 5.16 -8.69 4.62
C GLU A 206 5.15 -8.65 6.14
N ILE A 207 5.48 -9.79 6.74
CA ILE A 207 5.57 -9.92 8.19
C ILE A 207 6.91 -9.42 8.73
N ASP A 208 7.94 -9.34 7.88
CA ASP A 208 9.25 -8.76 8.21
C ASP A 208 9.23 -7.23 8.06
N ASP A 209 9.31 -6.50 9.18
CA ASP A 209 9.32 -5.04 9.19
C ASP A 209 10.57 -4.44 8.54
N SER A 210 11.65 -5.20 8.37
CA SER A 210 12.88 -4.69 7.76
C SER A 210 12.70 -4.32 6.28
N ALA A 211 11.73 -4.94 5.60
CA ALA A 211 11.35 -4.59 4.24
C ALA A 211 10.38 -3.39 4.16
N CYS A 212 9.73 -3.03 5.28
CA CYS A 212 8.76 -1.95 5.37
C CYS A 212 9.45 -0.57 5.48
N VAL A 213 10.05 -0.14 4.38
CA VAL A 213 10.82 1.12 4.30
C VAL A 213 9.97 2.38 4.14
N LYS A 214 8.63 2.27 4.07
CA LYS A 214 7.73 3.40 3.80
C LYS A 214 6.99 3.79 5.06
N HIS A 215 7.21 5.02 5.50
CA HIS A 215 6.50 5.61 6.63
C HIS A 215 5.15 6.12 6.15
N ILE A 216 4.08 5.47 6.60
CA ILE A 216 2.71 5.97 6.51
C ILE A 216 2.03 5.87 7.85
N GLN A 217 1.11 6.79 8.16
CA GLN A 217 0.39 6.70 9.42
C GLN A 217 -0.89 5.91 9.20
N GLY A 218 -0.87 4.65 9.64
CA GLY A 218 -2.05 3.80 9.68
C GLY A 218 -3.14 4.38 10.56
N ILE A 219 -4.39 4.30 10.12
CA ILE A 219 -5.56 4.80 10.87
C ILE A 219 -6.39 3.63 11.35
N MET A 220 -6.76 2.73 10.43
CA MET A 220 -7.70 1.65 10.72
C MET A 220 -7.56 0.53 9.69
N THR A 221 -7.76 -0.70 10.16
CA THR A 221 -7.81 -1.90 9.33
C THR A 221 -9.24 -2.38 9.15
N TYR A 222 -9.57 -2.89 7.97
CA TYR A 222 -10.92 -3.33 7.60
C TYR A 222 -10.90 -4.74 7.02
N ILE A 223 -12.03 -5.42 7.15
CA ILE A 223 -12.33 -6.70 6.50
C ILE A 223 -13.58 -6.55 5.61
N GLN A 224 -13.57 -7.25 4.48
CA GLN A 224 -14.74 -7.52 3.66
C GLN A 224 -14.70 -8.98 3.23
N ALA A 225 -15.82 -9.70 3.32
CA ALA A 225 -15.89 -11.09 2.89
C ALA A 225 -17.32 -11.43 2.42
N PRO A 226 -17.55 -12.59 1.79
CA PRO A 226 -18.92 -13.06 1.54
C PRO A 226 -19.75 -13.06 2.82
N GLY A 227 -20.84 -12.28 2.85
CA GLY A 227 -21.69 -12.12 4.04
C GLY A 227 -21.17 -11.15 5.11
N ILE A 228 -19.96 -10.60 4.96
CA ILE A 228 -19.38 -9.59 5.85
C ILE A 228 -19.22 -8.29 5.04
N PRO A 229 -20.07 -7.26 5.27
CA PRO A 229 -19.88 -5.97 4.63
C PRO A 229 -18.55 -5.35 5.08
N LEU A 230 -18.05 -4.37 4.33
CA LEU A 230 -16.82 -3.69 4.71
C LEU A 230 -16.97 -3.06 6.11
N GLN A 231 -16.22 -3.55 7.07
CA GLN A 231 -16.27 -3.10 8.47
C GLN A 231 -14.87 -3.14 9.11
N PRO A 232 -14.64 -2.38 10.19
CA PRO A 232 -13.38 -2.43 10.92
C PRO A 232 -13.08 -3.83 11.45
N LEU A 233 -11.81 -4.23 11.37
CA LEU A 233 -11.32 -5.40 12.08
C LEU A 233 -11.36 -5.16 13.58
N ALA A 234 -11.86 -6.13 14.31
CA ALA A 234 -12.06 -6.08 15.75
C ALA A 234 -11.81 -7.47 16.34
N ARG A 235 -10.96 -7.55 17.38
CA ARG A 235 -10.49 -8.81 17.96
C ARG A 235 -11.64 -9.69 18.46
N ASP A 236 -12.55 -9.10 19.20
CA ASP A 236 -13.72 -9.74 19.80
C ASP A 236 -14.69 -10.36 18.78
N LEU A 237 -14.66 -9.87 17.53
CA LEU A 237 -15.57 -10.32 16.47
C LEU A 237 -14.90 -11.24 15.43
N HIS A 238 -13.58 -11.12 15.24
CA HIS A 238 -12.89 -11.71 14.08
C HIS A 238 -11.71 -12.62 14.43
N ASP A 239 -11.24 -12.66 15.68
CA ASP A 239 -10.17 -13.59 16.09
C ASP A 239 -10.65 -15.05 16.05
N ALA A 240 -9.83 -15.94 15.49
CA ALA A 240 -10.14 -17.32 15.17
C ALA A 240 -11.35 -17.52 14.22
N LEU A 241 -11.71 -16.49 13.44
CA LEU A 241 -12.78 -16.59 12.45
C LEU A 241 -12.31 -17.41 11.24
N VAL A 242 -13.13 -18.37 10.81
CA VAL A 242 -12.92 -19.10 9.54
C VAL A 242 -13.79 -18.48 8.47
N VAL A 243 -13.17 -17.76 7.53
CA VAL A 243 -13.87 -17.05 6.46
C VAL A 243 -13.14 -17.17 5.13
N ALA A 244 -13.82 -17.76 4.15
CA ALA A 244 -13.26 -17.91 2.81
C ALA A 244 -13.27 -16.57 2.06
N ASN A 245 -12.22 -16.33 1.27
CA ASN A 245 -12.10 -15.19 0.36
C ASN A 245 -12.28 -13.82 1.03
N ALA A 246 -11.79 -13.69 2.27
CA ALA A 246 -11.72 -12.39 2.93
C ALA A 246 -10.72 -11.47 2.23
N ARG A 247 -11.05 -10.19 2.20
CA ARG A 247 -10.25 -9.09 1.69
C ARG A 247 -9.99 -8.13 2.83
N PHE A 248 -8.77 -7.62 2.89
CA PHE A 248 -8.33 -6.77 3.98
C PHE A 248 -7.85 -5.44 3.45
N PHE A 249 -8.15 -4.38 4.18
CA PHE A 249 -7.81 -3.03 3.78
C PHE A 249 -7.17 -2.26 4.93
N HIS A 250 -6.32 -1.31 4.58
CA HIS A 250 -5.74 -0.36 5.52
C HIS A 250 -6.07 1.05 5.06
N ASP A 251 -6.67 1.84 5.95
CA ASP A 251 -6.80 3.28 5.78
C ASP A 251 -5.60 3.96 6.41
N PHE A 252 -4.97 4.85 5.66
CA PHE A 252 -3.79 5.60 6.10
C PHE A 252 -3.78 7.01 5.51
N VAL A 253 -3.06 7.91 6.16
CA VAL A 253 -2.75 9.23 5.61
C VAL A 253 -1.32 9.25 5.09
N TRP A 254 -1.14 10.00 4.02
CA TRP A 254 0.17 10.22 3.44
C TRP A 254 0.94 11.24 4.27
N CYS A 255 1.90 10.79 5.08
CA CYS A 255 2.87 11.67 5.72
C CYS A 255 4.07 11.85 4.78
N GLY A 256 3.91 12.73 3.79
CA GLY A 256 4.98 13.11 2.87
C GLY A 256 6.08 13.91 3.56
N LEU A 257 6.85 13.28 4.45
CA LEU A 257 8.02 13.85 5.13
C LEU A 257 8.99 12.70 5.49
N GLY A 258 9.65 12.13 4.49
CA GLY A 258 10.93 11.48 4.66
C GLY A 258 12.00 12.39 4.08
N ASP A 259 12.99 12.79 4.87
CA ASP A 259 14.28 13.39 4.48
C ASP A 259 14.37 14.73 3.75
N LEU A 260 13.28 15.45 3.49
CA LEU A 260 13.37 16.88 3.11
C LEU A 260 13.15 17.78 4.32
N GLY A 261 14.26 18.23 4.91
CA GLY A 261 14.27 19.37 5.81
C GLY A 261 13.43 20.52 5.23
N ALA A 262 12.39 20.91 5.97
CA ALA A 262 11.73 22.20 5.88
C ALA A 262 11.44 22.75 4.46
N SER A 263 10.63 22.09 3.63
CA SER A 263 9.90 22.73 2.52
C SER A 263 8.79 21.82 1.99
N GLY A 264 7.62 21.87 2.64
CA GLY A 264 6.46 21.07 2.29
C GLY A 264 5.89 21.37 0.90
N VAL A 265 5.78 20.34 0.07
CA VAL A 265 5.14 20.38 -1.26
C VAL A 265 3.65 20.75 -1.15
N ALA A 266 3.02 20.53 0.01
CA ALA A 266 1.67 21.01 0.30
C ALA A 266 1.52 22.55 0.19
N LEU A 267 2.60 23.33 0.34
CA LEU A 267 2.57 24.80 0.24
C LEU A 267 2.68 25.34 -1.20
N ASN A 268 3.17 24.56 -2.17
CA ASN A 268 3.30 25.02 -3.55
C ASN A 268 2.00 24.88 -4.35
N TRP A 269 1.08 23.99 -3.94
CA TRP A 269 -0.21 23.84 -4.60
C TRP A 269 -1.13 25.06 -4.37
N VAL A 270 -1.04 25.68 -3.18
CA VAL A 270 -1.83 26.87 -2.81
C VAL A 270 -1.30 28.14 -3.49
N ARG A 271 0.01 28.24 -3.74
CA ARG A 271 0.60 29.44 -4.36
C ARG A 271 0.26 29.60 -5.85
N ASN A 272 0.08 28.51 -6.60
CA ASN A 272 -0.17 28.61 -8.05
C ASN A 272 -1.65 28.74 -8.44
N GLN A 273 -2.60 28.59 -7.50
CA GLN A 273 -4.01 28.89 -7.77
C GLN A 273 -4.38 30.36 -7.52
N THR A 274 -3.51 31.16 -6.89
CA THR A 274 -3.74 32.58 -6.64
C THR A 274 -3.06 33.50 -7.65
N ALA A 275 -2.43 32.92 -8.69
CA ALA A 275 -1.75 33.65 -9.75
C ALA A 275 -2.50 33.63 -11.10
N ALA A 276 -3.79 33.26 -11.11
CA ALA A 276 -4.68 33.34 -12.27
C ALA A 276 -5.81 34.34 -12.01
#